data_AF-E5Y6A7-F1
#
_entry.id   AF-E5Y6A7-F1
#
_cell.length_a   1.000
_cell.length_b   1.000
_cell.length_c   1.000
_cell.angle_alpha   90.00
_cell.angle_beta   90.00
_cell.angle_gamma   90.00
#
_symmetry.space_group_name_H-M   'P 1'
#
loop_
_entity.id
_entity.type
_entity.pdbx_description
1 polymer ?
#
loop_
_entity_poly.entity_id
_entity_poly.type
_entity_poly.pdbx_seq_one_letter_code
_entity_poly.pdbx_strand_id
1 'polypeptide(L)'
;MEKQQVPFQLGEDGMKGTILASKKFFERDSVLTVSGKYSEQYFVSVQPVGEFDVEITISAKAHSSLSEDLLKQFMNDLIDQQIRIDLQKEFGQLRNIIIEYAFSPVSK
;
A
#
# COMPACT_ATOMS: atom_id res chain seq x y z
N MET A 1 -20.55 18.37 -14.66
CA MET A 1 -19.60 17.31 -15.09
C MET A 1 -18.80 16.95 -13.85
N GLU A 2 -19.09 15.82 -13.21
CA GLU A 2 -18.28 15.35 -12.08
C GLU A 2 -16.86 15.10 -12.61
N LYS A 3 -15.87 15.79 -12.03
CA LYS A 3 -14.46 15.50 -12.33
C LYS A 3 -14.20 14.07 -11.90
N GLN A 4 -13.91 13.21 -12.86
CA GLN A 4 -13.49 11.84 -12.60
C GLN A 4 -12.24 11.90 -11.73
N GLN A 5 -12.37 11.55 -10.45
CA GLN A 5 -11.28 11.62 -9.50
C GLN A 5 -10.30 10.49 -9.84
N VAL A 6 -9.22 10.85 -10.53
CA VAL A 6 -8.14 9.92 -10.81
C VAL A 6 -7.47 9.51 -9.49
N PRO A 7 -7.15 8.21 -9.30
CA PRO A 7 -6.66 7.68 -8.03
C PRO A 7 -5.26 8.20 -7.67
N PHE A 8 -4.56 8.84 -8.60
CA PHE A 8 -3.28 9.49 -8.37
C PHE A 8 -3.13 10.73 -9.26
N GLN A 9 -2.40 11.72 -8.77
CA GLN A 9 -2.17 12.99 -9.45
C GLN A 9 -0.75 13.48 -9.14
N LEU A 10 -0.04 13.94 -10.17
CA LEU A 10 1.20 14.69 -10.00
C LEU A 10 0.87 16.18 -9.90
N GLY A 11 1.46 16.87 -8.93
CA GLY A 11 1.37 18.32 -8.79
C GLY A 11 2.05 19.03 -9.96
N GLU A 12 1.60 20.26 -10.24
CA GLU A 12 2.12 21.08 -11.35
C GLU A 12 3.62 21.38 -11.23
N ASP A 13 4.16 21.34 -10.01
CA ASP A 13 5.59 21.55 -9.73
C ASP A 13 6.45 20.29 -9.92
N GLY A 14 5.85 19.12 -10.16
CA GLY A 14 6.54 17.83 -10.26
C GLY A 14 7.26 17.39 -8.98
N MET A 15 7.08 18.11 -7.87
CA MET A 15 7.73 17.86 -6.60
C MET A 15 6.83 17.09 -5.63
N LYS A 16 5.51 17.14 -5.86
CA LYS A 16 4.51 16.48 -5.04
C LYS A 16 3.59 15.63 -5.90
N GLY A 17 3.18 14.49 -5.37
CA GLY A 17 2.18 13.62 -5.96
C GLY A 17 1.25 13.12 -4.87
N THR A 18 0.00 12.93 -5.24
CA THR A 18 -1.06 12.52 -4.33
C THR A 18 -1.67 11.23 -4.85
N ILE A 19 -1.96 10.32 -3.94
CA ILE A 19 -2.61 9.05 -4.19
C ILE A 19 -3.82 8.97 -3.24
N LEU A 20 -4.99 8.65 -3.78
CA LEU A 20 -6.19 8.43 -3.01
C LEU A 20 -6.51 6.93 -3.01
N ALA A 21 -6.51 6.34 -1.82
CA ALA A 21 -6.79 4.94 -1.62
C ALA A 21 -8.06 4.78 -0.78
N SER A 22 -8.98 3.92 -1.22
CA SER A 22 -10.20 3.65 -0.46
C SER A 22 -9.94 2.64 0.65
N LYS A 23 -10.40 2.93 1.87
CA LYS A 23 -10.36 2.02 3.03
C LYS A 23 -11.19 0.75 2.82
N LYS A 24 -12.07 0.74 1.80
CA LYS A 24 -12.79 -0.47 1.38
C LYS A 24 -11.86 -1.53 0.78
N PHE A 25 -10.78 -1.09 0.13
CA PHE A 25 -9.82 -1.98 -0.53
C PHE A 25 -8.53 -2.08 0.25
N PHE A 26 -8.06 -0.99 0.84
CA PHE A 26 -6.74 -0.95 1.47
C PHE A 26 -6.84 -0.84 2.98
N GLU A 27 -6.32 -1.85 3.66
CA GLU A 27 -6.17 -1.81 5.10
C GLU A 27 -5.02 -0.90 5.53
N ARG A 28 -5.10 -0.43 6.77
CA ARG A 28 -4.07 0.41 7.40
C ARG A 28 -2.67 -0.19 7.21
N ASP A 29 -2.53 -1.50 7.40
CA ASP A 29 -1.23 -2.17 7.33
C ASP A 29 -0.67 -2.19 5.91
N SER A 30 -1.53 -2.30 4.88
CA SER A 30 -1.10 -2.18 3.48
C SER A 30 -0.53 -0.78 3.21
N VAL A 31 -1.31 0.24 3.57
CA VAL A 31 -0.95 1.65 3.35
C VAL A 31 0.35 2.02 4.05
N LEU A 32 0.50 1.64 5.33
CA LEU A 32 1.69 1.96 6.11
C LEU A 32 2.93 1.19 5.65
N THR A 33 2.79 -0.08 5.26
CA THR A 33 3.91 -0.90 4.77
C THR A 33 4.47 -0.32 3.48
N VAL A 34 3.60 -0.02 2.51
CA VAL A 34 4.02 0.56 1.23
C VAL A 34 4.55 1.97 1.43
N SER A 35 3.90 2.80 2.24
CA SER A 35 4.42 4.13 2.58
C SER A 35 5.82 4.07 3.18
N GLY A 36 6.08 3.09 4.07
CA GLY A 36 7.38 2.83 4.66
C GLY A 36 8.45 2.49 3.62
N LYS A 37 8.13 1.63 2.63
CA LYS A 37 9.03 1.25 1.52
C LYS A 37 9.56 2.46 0.74
N TYR A 38 8.75 3.49 0.54
CA TYR A 38 9.13 4.69 -0.22
C TYR A 38 9.72 5.81 0.66
N SER A 39 9.57 5.73 1.99
CA SER A 39 9.98 6.79 2.93
C SER A 39 11.49 7.08 2.97
N GLU A 40 12.33 6.14 2.51
CA GLU A 40 13.77 6.35 2.40
C GLU A 40 14.12 7.37 1.30
N GLN A 41 13.47 7.28 0.14
CA GLN A 41 13.76 8.11 -1.04
C GLN A 41 12.86 9.34 -1.15
N TYR A 42 11.69 9.33 -0.49
CA TYR A 42 10.67 10.37 -0.58
C TYR A 42 10.17 10.79 0.80
N PHE A 43 9.66 12.00 0.91
CA PHE A 43 8.83 12.38 2.04
C PHE A 43 7.42 11.83 1.81
N VAL A 44 6.95 10.94 2.68
CA VAL A 44 5.63 10.34 2.59
C VAL A 44 4.78 10.78 3.76
N SER A 45 3.57 11.25 3.48
CA SER A 45 2.56 11.60 4.48
C SER A 45 1.27 10.84 4.19
N VAL A 46 0.61 10.35 5.24
CA VAL A 46 -0.62 9.57 5.15
C VAL A 46 -1.65 10.22 6.06
N GLN A 47 -2.80 10.60 5.50
CA GLN A 47 -3.88 11.23 6.26
C GLN A 47 -5.25 10.71 5.82
N PRO A 48 -6.21 10.53 6.74
CA PRO A 48 -7.57 10.19 6.36
C PRO A 48 -8.20 11.37 5.59
N VAL A 49 -8.93 11.06 4.52
CA VAL A 49 -9.75 12.05 3.80
C VAL A 49 -11.19 11.55 3.81
N GLY A 50 -12.02 12.26 4.57
CA GLY A 50 -13.38 11.81 4.86
C GLY A 50 -13.41 10.48 5.62
N GLU A 51 -14.56 9.80 5.54
CA GLU A 51 -14.79 8.56 6.27
C GLU A 51 -14.14 7.36 5.57
N PHE A 52 -14.19 7.32 4.24
CA PHE A 52 -13.92 6.10 3.46
C PHE A 52 -12.56 6.07 2.77
N ASP A 53 -11.82 7.17 2.76
CA ASP A 53 -10.59 7.26 1.98
C ASP A 53 -9.39 7.69 2.83
N VAL A 54 -8.22 7.37 2.32
CA VAL A 54 -6.93 7.83 2.83
C VAL A 54 -6.16 8.44 1.68
N GLU A 55 -5.60 9.61 1.94
CA GLU A 55 -4.70 10.29 1.02
C GLU A 55 -3.26 10.02 1.43
N ILE A 56 -2.48 9.55 0.46
CA ILE A 56 -1.04 9.45 0.56
C ILE A 56 -0.43 10.55 -0.29
N THR A 57 0.36 11.41 0.36
CA THR A 57 1.17 12.43 -0.30
C THR A 57 2.61 11.94 -0.37
N ILE A 58 3.22 12.02 -1.56
CA ILE A 58 4.63 11.74 -1.79
C ILE A 58 5.28 13.02 -2.31
N SER A 59 6.38 13.43 -1.69
CA SER A 59 7.18 14.57 -2.13
C SER A 59 8.64 14.18 -2.34
N ALA A 60 9.23 14.71 -3.39
CA ALA A 60 10.64 14.54 -3.70
C ALA A 60 11.54 15.06 -2.56
N LYS A 61 12.59 14.31 -2.22
CA LYS A 61 13.74 14.84 -1.47
C LYS A 61 14.66 15.58 -2.44
N ALA A 62 15.64 16.34 -1.94
CA ALA A 62 16.49 17.24 -2.73
C ALA A 62 17.21 16.61 -3.94
N HIS A 63 17.32 15.28 -4.01
CA HIS A 63 17.97 14.54 -5.11
C HIS A 63 17.05 13.52 -5.81
N SER A 64 15.75 13.55 -5.51
CA SER A 64 14.76 12.64 -6.08
C SER A 64 13.89 13.40 -7.08
N SER A 65 13.50 12.76 -8.18
CA SER A 65 12.44 13.27 -9.04
C SER A 65 11.16 12.46 -8.82
N LEU A 66 10.01 13.11 -8.92
CA LEU A 66 8.72 12.44 -8.89
C LEU A 66 8.20 12.30 -10.33
N SER A 67 7.75 11.11 -10.68
CA SER A 67 7.14 10.82 -11.99
C SER A 67 5.77 10.20 -11.80
N GLU A 68 4.92 10.30 -12.83
CA GLU A 68 3.62 9.63 -12.82
C GLU A 68 3.77 8.10 -12.71
N ASP A 69 4.79 7.52 -13.34
CA ASP A 69 5.08 6.09 -13.27
C ASP A 69 5.42 5.63 -11.85
N LEU A 70 6.04 6.50 -11.04
CA LEU A 70 6.27 6.20 -9.64
C LEU A 70 4.96 6.14 -8.85
N LEU A 71 4.03 7.07 -9.11
CA LEU A 71 2.71 7.04 -8.45
C LEU A 71 1.91 5.80 -8.86
N LYS A 72 2.00 5.39 -10.14
CA LYS A 72 1.43 4.12 -10.64
C LYS A 72 2.06 2.92 -9.95
N GLN A 73 3.38 2.89 -9.81
CA GLN A 73 4.07 1.80 -9.14
C GLN A 73 3.71 1.73 -7.66
N PHE A 74 3.58 2.88 -6.98
CA PHE A 74 3.12 2.92 -5.59
C PHE A 74 1.71 2.31 -5.46
N MET A 75 0.81 2.61 -6.39
CA MET A 75 -0.53 2.00 -6.41
C MET A 75 -0.49 0.49 -6.66
N ASN A 76 0.36 0.01 -7.57
CA ASN A 76 0.55 -1.43 -7.77
C ASN A 76 1.06 -2.10 -6.49
N ASP A 77 2.04 -1.48 -5.82
CA ASP A 77 2.58 -1.99 -4.56
C ASP A 77 1.51 -2.06 -3.45
N LEU A 78 0.58 -1.10 -3.39
CA LEU A 78 -0.57 -1.13 -2.47
C LEU A 78 -1.49 -2.32 -2.76
N ILE A 79 -1.79 -2.58 -4.03
CA ILE A 79 -2.64 -3.70 -4.45
C ILE A 79 -1.96 -5.01 -4.10
N ASP A 80 -0.69 -5.18 -4.46
CA ASP A 80 0.09 -6.39 -4.17
C ASP A 80 0.18 -6.65 -2.67
N GLN A 81 0.43 -5.61 -1.87
CA GLN A 81 0.51 -5.74 -0.42
C GLN A 81 -0.85 -6.08 0.20
N GLN A 82 -1.95 -5.52 -0.31
CA GLN A 82 -3.28 -5.90 0.16
C GLN A 82 -3.60 -7.35 -0.18
N ILE A 83 -3.34 -7.80 -1.41
CA ILE A 83 -3.55 -9.20 -1.82
C ILE A 83 -2.75 -10.13 -0.91
N ARG A 84 -1.51 -9.76 -0.58
CA ARG A 84 -0.69 -10.53 0.37
C ARG A 84 -1.34 -10.62 1.75
N ILE A 85 -1.88 -9.53 2.28
CA ILE A 85 -2.58 -9.51 3.57
C ILE A 85 -3.80 -10.42 3.53
N ASP A 86 -4.60 -10.33 2.46
CA ASP A 86 -5.82 -11.14 2.30
C ASP A 86 -5.48 -12.63 2.23
N LEU A 87 -4.50 -13.02 1.41
CA LEU A 87 -4.03 -14.41 1.33
C LEU A 87 -3.49 -14.91 2.67
N GLN A 88 -2.78 -14.07 3.42
CA GLN A 88 -2.27 -14.45 4.75
C GLN A 88 -3.41 -14.67 5.74
N LYS A 89 -4.49 -13.88 5.68
CA LYS A 89 -5.69 -14.06 6.50
C LYS A 89 -6.46 -15.32 6.11
N GLU A 90 -6.61 -15.58 4.82
CA GLU A 90 -7.35 -16.72 4.29
C GLU A 90 -6.63 -18.05 4.58
N PHE A 91 -5.31 -18.11 4.33
CA PHE A 91 -4.55 -19.37 4.40
C PHE A 91 -3.68 -19.51 5.65
N GLY A 92 -3.66 -18.51 6.54
CA GLY A 92 -2.82 -18.53 7.74
C GLY A 92 -3.13 -19.71 8.68
N GLN A 93 -4.41 -20.07 8.81
CA GLN A 93 -4.82 -21.23 9.61
C GLN A 93 -4.37 -22.55 8.97
N LEU A 94 -4.54 -22.70 7.65
CA LEU A 94 -4.10 -23.89 6.93
C LEU A 94 -2.58 -24.08 7.04
N ARG A 95 -1.81 -23.00 6.95
CA ARG A 95 -0.36 -23.02 7.18
C ARG A 95 -0.02 -23.57 8.56
N ASN A 96 -0.71 -23.11 9.61
CA ASN A 96 -0.47 -23.58 10.98
C ASN A 96 -0.77 -25.08 11.12
N ILE A 97 -1.87 -25.56 10.54
CA ILE A 97 -2.23 -26.99 10.54
C ILE A 97 -1.15 -27.83 9.85
N ILE A 98 -0.64 -27.38 8.69
CA ILE A 98 0.44 -28.08 7.98
C ILE A 98 1.71 -28.14 8.83
N ILE A 99 2.07 -27.04 9.50
CA ILE A 99 3.23 -26.99 10.40
C ILE A 99 3.04 -27.96 11.57
N GLU A 100 1.90 -27.88 12.26
CA GLU A 100 1.58 -28.77 13.38
C GLU A 100 1.65 -30.24 12.96
N TYR A 101 1.12 -30.59 11.79
CA TYR A 101 1.18 -31.95 11.27
C TYR A 101 2.61 -32.38 10.91
N ALA A 102 3.37 -31.54 10.17
CA ALA A 102 4.73 -31.86 9.75
C ALA A 102 5.71 -32.02 10.92
N PHE A 103 5.46 -31.31 12.03
CA PHE A 103 6.23 -31.40 13.27
C PHE A 103 5.56 -32.26 14.34
N SER A 104 4.45 -32.92 14.02
CA SER A 104 3.82 -33.86 14.95
C SER A 104 4.75 -35.06 15.16
N PRO A 105 4.91 -35.52 16.42
CA PRO A 105 5.74 -36.68 16.68
C PRO A 105 5.18 -37.89 15.94
N VAL A 106 6.02 -38.56 15.16
CA VAL A 106 5.64 -39.82 14.52
C VAL A 106 5.35 -40.81 15.63
N SER A 107 4.07 -41.12 15.85
CA SER A 107 3.66 -42.20 16.75
C SER A 107 4.30 -43.50 16.24
N LYS A 108 5.17 -44.08 17.07
CA LYS A 108 5.75 -45.42 16.85
C LYS A 108 4.74 -46.50 17.17
#